data_AF-A0A821ML95-F1
#
_entry.id   AF-A0A821ML95-F1
#
_cell.length_a   1.000
_cell.length_b   1.000
_cell.length_c   1.000
_cell.angle_alpha   90.00
_cell.angle_beta   90.00
_cell.angle_gamma   90.00
#
_symmetry.space_group_name_H-M   'P 1'
#
loop_
_entity.id
_entity.type
_entity.pdbx_description
1 polymer ?
#
loop_
_entity_poly.entity_id
_entity_poly.type
_entity_poly.pdbx_seq_one_letter_code
_entity_poly.pdbx_strand_id
1 'polypeptide(L)'
;MIRVGRAIPKLLSNAEIDRIRHEFMMYAAETIDQSGYIKNKYHDSNGNNHTEYQQIDYYWNKALSLTTSFGLPTYPTLSKIVKNILIISHGNSDVERGFSFNEHIVTENRTLLSLSSINGLRSTWDAIKFYGVGSPHRVPIKIDMIRAVQKSKSGYNQEQLSLKSL
;
A
#
# COMPACT_ATOMS: atom_id res chain seq x y z
N MET A 1 4.89 15.00 15.77
CA MET A 1 5.33 13.60 15.77
C MET A 1 4.96 12.82 17.04
N ILE A 2 5.29 13.28 18.26
CA ILE A 2 4.98 12.53 19.51
C ILE A 2 3.48 12.20 19.67
N ARG A 3 2.59 13.16 19.37
CA ARG A 3 1.13 12.94 19.43
C ARG A 3 0.66 11.84 18.48
N VAL A 4 1.25 11.77 17.28
CA VAL A 4 0.92 10.74 16.27
C VAL A 4 1.45 9.37 16.70
N GLY A 5 2.67 9.31 17.23
CA GLY A 5 3.24 8.06 17.75
C GLY A 5 2.44 7.48 18.93
N ARG A 6 1.85 8.33 19.78
CA ARG A 6 0.94 7.92 20.86
C ARG A 6 -0.46 7.54 20.37
N ALA A 7 -0.90 8.09 19.25
CA ALA A 7 -2.23 7.84 18.69
C ALA A 7 -2.35 6.49 17.97
N ILE A 8 -1.23 5.86 17.59
CA ILE A 8 -1.21 4.54 16.92
C ILE A 8 -0.81 3.47 17.96
N PRO A 9 -1.77 2.68 18.49
CA PRO A 9 -1.47 1.70 19.52
C PRO A 9 -0.50 0.63 19.01
N LYS A 10 0.43 0.19 19.88
CA LYS A 10 1.43 -0.87 19.61
C LYS A 10 2.47 -0.54 18.52
N LEU A 11 2.46 0.65 17.93
CA LEU A 11 3.47 1.03 16.93
C LEU A 11 4.84 1.30 17.56
N LEU A 12 4.85 1.86 18.77
CA LEU A 12 6.06 2.32 19.46
C LEU A 12 6.00 1.98 20.94
N SER A 13 7.14 1.59 21.50
CA SER A 13 7.36 1.52 22.94
C SER A 13 7.54 2.91 23.56
N ASN A 14 7.34 3.03 24.87
CA ASN A 14 7.54 4.30 25.58
C ASN A 14 8.96 4.86 25.41
N ALA A 15 9.97 4.00 25.35
CA ALA A 15 11.36 4.39 25.11
C ALA A 15 11.61 4.88 23.67
N GLU A 16 10.82 4.42 22.69
CA GLU A 16 10.90 4.88 21.29
C GLU A 16 10.21 6.25 21.11
N ILE A 17 9.15 6.54 21.88
CA ILE A 17 8.43 7.83 21.83
C ILE A 17 9.38 9.01 22.13
N ASP A 18 10.28 8.85 23.10
CA ASP A 18 11.25 9.89 23.44
C ASP A 18 12.37 10.02 22.39
N ARG A 19 12.73 8.92 21.70
CA ARG A 19 13.72 8.94 20.60
C ARG A 19 13.20 9.66 19.36
N ILE A 20 11.91 9.54 19.06
CA ILE A 20 11.30 10.20 17.89
C ILE A 20 11.47 11.71 17.92
N ARG A 21 11.40 12.32 19.11
CA ARG A 21 11.62 13.75 19.24
C ARG A 21 13.04 14.11 18.79
N HIS A 22 14.04 13.36 19.26
CA HIS A 22 15.43 13.58 18.92
C HIS A 22 15.70 13.33 17.43
N GLU A 23 15.23 12.20 16.88
CA GLU A 23 15.38 11.87 15.46
C GLU A 23 14.73 12.94 14.57
N PHE A 24 13.54 13.41 14.92
CA PHE A 24 12.86 14.46 14.17
C PHE A 24 13.60 15.80 14.23
N MET A 25 14.17 16.16 15.39
CA MET A 25 14.96 17.39 15.52
C MET A 25 16.26 17.30 14.70
N MET A 26 16.91 16.13 14.66
CA MET A 26 18.08 15.91 13.81
C MET A 26 17.72 16.09 12.33
N TYR A 27 16.65 15.44 11.86
CA TYR A 27 16.16 15.62 10.50
C TYR A 27 15.81 17.08 10.19
N ALA A 28 15.16 17.80 11.12
CA ALA A 28 14.79 19.20 10.93
C ALA A 28 15.99 20.15 10.87
N ALA A 29 17.13 19.75 11.46
CA ALA A 29 18.38 20.49 11.41
C ALA A 29 19.19 20.20 10.14
N GLU A 30 18.89 19.12 9.41
CA GLU A 30 19.54 18.82 8.14
C GLU A 30 19.05 19.76 7.03
N THR A 31 19.99 20.28 6.25
CA THR A 31 19.67 21.03 5.04
C THR A 31 19.11 20.08 3.98
N ILE A 32 17.80 20.17 3.77
CA ILE A 32 17.09 19.42 2.72
C ILE A 32 17.47 20.01 1.36
N ASP A 33 18.24 19.26 0.58
CA ASP A 33 18.57 19.64 -0.80
C ASP A 33 17.31 19.71 -1.67
N GLN A 34 17.21 20.73 -2.52
CA GLN A 34 16.09 20.94 -3.44
C GLN A 34 15.94 19.76 -4.42
N SER A 35 17.03 19.06 -4.75
CA SER A 35 16.98 17.83 -5.55
C SER A 35 16.20 16.69 -4.87
N GLY A 36 15.96 16.79 -3.56
CA GLY A 36 15.21 15.81 -2.78
C GLY A 36 13.72 15.80 -3.11
N TYR A 37 13.14 16.97 -3.41
CA TYR A 37 11.69 17.13 -3.58
C TYR A 37 11.27 17.78 -4.90
N ILE A 38 12.18 18.41 -5.65
CA ILE A 38 11.91 18.91 -7.00
C ILE A 38 12.29 17.84 -8.01
N LYS A 39 11.31 17.44 -8.83
CA LYS A 39 11.50 16.50 -9.94
C LYS A 39 12.01 17.24 -11.18
N ASN A 40 11.29 18.27 -11.62
CA ASN A 40 11.63 19.06 -12.80
C ASN A 40 11.26 20.54 -12.62
N LYS A 41 11.98 21.42 -13.29
CA LYS A 41 11.58 22.81 -13.52
C LYS A 41 11.50 23.02 -15.01
N TYR A 42 10.37 23.52 -15.51
CA TYR A 42 10.18 23.76 -16.94
C TYR A 42 9.35 25.03 -17.17
N HIS A 43 9.50 25.60 -18.36
CA HIS A 43 8.67 26.71 -18.81
C HIS A 43 7.50 26.15 -19.62
N ASP A 44 6.29 26.67 -19.40
CA ASP A 44 5.19 26.40 -20.31
C ASP A 44 5.34 27.20 -21.62
N SER A 45 4.48 26.91 -22.58
CA SER A 45 4.41 27.62 -23.87
C SER A 45 4.16 29.12 -23.74
N ASN A 46 3.73 29.59 -22.56
CA ASN A 46 3.42 30.98 -22.26
C ASN A 46 4.55 31.66 -21.46
N GLY A 47 5.65 30.96 -21.20
CA GLY A 47 6.82 31.46 -20.46
C GLY A 47 6.70 31.39 -18.94
N ASN A 48 5.64 30.79 -18.38
CA ASN A 48 5.49 30.66 -16.93
C ASN A 48 6.37 29.53 -16.38
N ASN A 49 6.89 29.75 -15.17
CA ASN A 49 7.72 28.78 -14.47
C ASN A 49 6.84 27.73 -13.78
N HIS A 50 6.99 26.47 -14.16
CA HIS A 50 6.38 25.34 -13.49
C HIS A 50 7.44 24.50 -12.76
N THR A 51 7.08 24.05 -11.56
CA THR A 51 7.91 23.15 -10.76
C THR A 51 7.11 21.86 -10.53
N GLU A 52 7.63 20.76 -11.06
CA GLU A 52 7.12 19.43 -10.80
C GLU A 52 7.79 18.88 -9.52
N TYR A 53 6.98 18.44 -8.56
CA TYR A 53 7.46 17.87 -7.30
C TYR A 53 7.54 16.34 -7.36
N GLN A 54 8.44 15.77 -6.57
CA GLN A 54 8.55 14.34 -6.32
C GLN A 54 7.31 13.83 -5.55
N GLN A 55 6.99 12.54 -5.70
CA GLN A 55 6.00 11.91 -4.82
C GLN A 55 6.51 11.89 -3.38
N ILE A 56 5.60 12.08 -2.42
CA ILE A 56 5.92 12.14 -1.00
C ILE A 56 6.62 10.85 -0.51
N ASP A 57 6.23 9.69 -1.05
CA ASP A 57 6.84 8.41 -0.72
C ASP A 57 8.28 8.32 -1.21
N TYR A 58 8.56 8.84 -2.40
CA TYR A 58 9.92 8.88 -2.96
C TYR A 58 10.83 9.76 -2.10
N TYR A 59 10.34 10.94 -1.72
CA TYR A 59 11.04 11.86 -0.83
C TYR A 59 11.40 11.19 0.50
N TRP A 60 10.41 10.63 1.19
CA TRP A 60 10.65 9.99 2.49
C TRP A 60 11.48 8.73 2.38
N ASN A 61 11.39 7.96 1.29
CA ASN A 61 12.26 6.82 1.08
C ASN A 61 13.73 7.26 0.97
N LYS A 62 14.02 8.36 0.27
CA LYS A 62 15.38 8.93 0.18
C LYS A 62 15.87 9.49 1.52
N ALA A 63 15.01 10.20 2.26
CA ALA A 63 15.37 10.75 3.57
C ALA A 63 15.62 9.64 4.62
N LEU A 64 14.86 8.55 4.56
CA LEU A 64 14.94 7.45 5.52
C LEU A 64 15.94 6.36 5.12
N SER A 65 16.47 6.39 3.89
CA SER A 65 17.55 5.49 3.45
C SER A 65 18.94 5.97 3.85
N LEU A 66 19.04 7.15 4.47
CA LEU A 66 20.29 7.65 5.04
C LEU A 66 20.80 6.67 6.10
N THR A 67 22.09 6.35 6.00
CA THR A 67 22.79 5.47 6.93
C THR A 67 23.93 6.23 7.59
N THR A 68 24.14 5.92 8.86
CA THR A 68 25.31 6.37 9.61
C THR A 68 26.58 5.69 9.08
N SER A 69 27.75 6.18 9.49
CA SER A 69 29.06 5.60 9.14
C SER A 69 29.19 4.10 9.47
N PHE A 70 28.36 3.58 10.38
CA PHE A 70 28.30 2.18 10.77
C PHE A 70 27.29 1.34 9.96
N GLY A 71 26.68 1.92 8.92
CA GLY A 71 25.67 1.25 8.08
C GLY A 71 24.29 1.10 8.75
N LEU A 72 24.08 1.70 9.93
CA LEU A 72 22.78 1.67 10.61
C LEU A 72 21.89 2.81 10.11
N PRO A 73 20.56 2.59 10.03
CA PRO A 73 19.62 3.64 9.62
C PRO A 73 19.72 4.85 10.54
N THR A 74 19.82 6.04 9.97
CA THR A 74 19.94 7.30 10.74
C THR A 74 18.69 7.59 11.56
N TYR A 75 17.52 7.23 11.04
CA TYR A 75 16.21 7.54 11.63
C TYR A 75 15.30 6.31 11.78
N PRO A 76 15.67 5.32 12.62
CA PRO A 76 14.94 4.06 12.71
C PRO A 76 13.51 4.23 13.22
N THR A 77 13.30 5.10 14.21
CA THR A 77 11.99 5.26 14.85
C THR A 77 11.08 6.18 14.03
N LEU A 78 11.64 7.24 13.46
CA LEU A 78 10.96 8.12 12.53
C LEU A 78 10.52 7.37 11.27
N SER A 79 11.37 6.47 10.75
CA SER A 79 11.03 5.64 9.58
C SER A 79 9.78 4.80 9.81
N LYS A 80 9.65 4.18 10.99
CA LYS A 80 8.46 3.41 11.36
C LYS A 80 7.22 4.29 11.32
N ILE A 81 7.24 5.47 11.96
CA ILE A 81 6.07 6.36 11.96
C ILE A 81 5.72 6.82 10.55
N VAL A 82 6.69 7.38 9.83
CA VAL A 82 6.45 7.99 8.51
C VAL A 82 5.85 6.98 7.56
N LYS A 83 6.42 5.76 7.48
CA LYS A 83 5.86 4.68 6.65
C LYS A 83 4.43 4.35 7.03
N ASN A 84 4.12 4.25 8.33
CA ASN A 84 2.76 3.97 8.78
C ASN A 84 1.79 5.11 8.44
N ILE A 85 2.20 6.37 8.61
CA ILE A 85 1.37 7.52 8.24
C ILE A 85 1.07 7.50 6.73
N LEU A 86 2.06 7.21 5.89
CA LEU A 86 1.89 7.18 4.43
C LEU A 86 1.03 6.00 3.95
N ILE A 87 0.99 4.91 4.71
CA ILE A 87 0.15 3.73 4.41
C ILE A 87 -1.29 3.90 4.93
N ILE A 88 -1.50 4.72 5.97
CA ILE A 88 -2.85 5.02 6.46
C ILE A 88 -3.56 5.82 5.37
N SER A 89 -4.51 5.17 4.68
CA SER A 89 -5.32 5.81 3.64
C SER A 89 -5.87 7.15 4.14
N HIS A 90 -5.49 8.23 3.45
CA HIS A 90 -5.89 9.60 3.82
C HIS A 90 -7.33 9.95 3.43
N GLY A 91 -8.13 8.97 2.98
CA GLY A 91 -9.56 9.17 2.67
C GLY A 91 -10.31 7.88 2.31
N ASN A 92 -11.62 8.01 2.11
CA ASN A 92 -12.46 6.92 1.61
C ASN A 92 -12.24 6.63 0.11
N SER A 93 -11.40 7.38 -0.60
CA SER A 93 -11.24 7.23 -2.05
C SER A 93 -10.75 5.84 -2.48
N ASP A 94 -9.95 5.13 -1.68
CA ASP A 94 -9.58 3.74 -2.02
C ASP A 94 -10.74 2.76 -1.81
N VAL A 95 -11.59 3.02 -0.81
CA VAL A 95 -12.84 2.27 -0.57
C VAL A 95 -13.85 2.56 -1.69
N GLU A 96 -14.00 3.83 -2.08
CA GLU A 96 -14.84 4.28 -3.20
C GLU A 96 -14.36 3.74 -4.54
N ARG A 97 -13.05 3.76 -4.81
CA ARG A 97 -12.45 3.09 -5.96
C ARG A 97 -12.74 1.58 -5.91
N GLY A 98 -12.74 1.00 -4.72
CA GLY A 98 -13.17 -0.38 -4.48
C GLY A 98 -14.65 -0.62 -4.83
N PHE A 99 -15.53 0.35 -4.59
CA PHE A 99 -16.95 0.27 -4.96
C PHE A 99 -17.17 0.42 -6.47
N SER A 100 -16.51 1.36 -7.15
CA SER A 100 -16.56 1.46 -8.62
C SER A 100 -15.99 0.21 -9.30
N PHE A 101 -15.00 -0.43 -8.69
CA PHE A 101 -14.49 -1.71 -9.19
C PHE A 101 -15.49 -2.85 -8.99
N ASN A 102 -16.21 -2.85 -7.87
CA ASN A 102 -17.29 -3.81 -7.63
C ASN A 102 -18.45 -3.61 -8.61
N GLU A 103 -18.77 -2.39 -9.02
CA GLU A 103 -19.77 -2.12 -10.06
C GLU A 103 -19.40 -2.79 -11.39
N HIS A 104 -18.12 -2.77 -11.77
CA HIS A 104 -17.63 -3.50 -12.95
C HIS A 104 -17.67 -5.04 -12.80
N ILE A 105 -17.49 -5.57 -11.59
CA ILE A 105 -17.53 -7.01 -11.31
C ILE A 105 -18.98 -7.52 -11.13
N VAL A 106 -19.87 -6.67 -10.61
CA VAL A 106 -21.28 -6.94 -10.29
C VAL A 106 -22.15 -6.25 -11.35
N THR A 107 -22.09 -6.74 -12.58
CA THR A 107 -23.01 -6.36 -13.67
C THR A 107 -24.36 -7.10 -13.52
N GLU A 108 -25.42 -6.65 -14.21
CA GLU A 108 -26.77 -7.24 -14.14
C GLU A 108 -26.80 -8.77 -14.31
N ASN A 109 -25.93 -9.35 -15.14
CA ASN A 109 -25.82 -10.81 -15.34
C ASN A 109 -25.04 -11.56 -14.22
N ARG A 110 -24.31 -10.84 -13.36
CA ARG A 110 -23.50 -11.37 -12.24
C ARG A 110 -24.11 -11.13 -10.87
N THR A 111 -25.32 -10.58 -10.81
CA THR A 111 -26.15 -10.46 -9.60
C THR A 111 -26.50 -11.81 -8.95
N LEU A 112 -26.25 -12.93 -9.65
CA LEU A 112 -26.41 -14.30 -9.15
C LEU A 112 -25.20 -14.86 -8.38
N LEU A 113 -24.10 -14.11 -8.25
CA LEU A 113 -22.91 -14.58 -7.54
C LEU A 113 -23.05 -14.43 -6.02
N SER A 114 -22.69 -15.48 -5.29
CA SER A 114 -22.56 -15.41 -3.83
C SER A 114 -21.45 -14.44 -3.41
N LEU A 115 -21.54 -13.90 -2.19
CA LEU A 115 -20.51 -13.03 -1.61
C LEU A 115 -19.12 -13.67 -1.65
N SER A 116 -19.02 -14.97 -1.39
CA SER A 116 -17.77 -15.75 -1.49
C SER A 116 -17.17 -15.71 -2.90
N SER A 117 -18.01 -15.80 -3.93
CA SER A 117 -17.58 -15.74 -5.32
C SER A 117 -17.08 -14.34 -5.71
N ILE A 118 -17.78 -13.29 -5.25
CA ILE A 118 -17.38 -11.89 -5.46
C ILE A 118 -16.02 -11.62 -4.79
N ASN A 119 -15.86 -12.04 -3.54
CA ASN A 119 -14.60 -11.91 -2.80
C ASN A 119 -13.45 -12.69 -3.47
N GLY A 120 -13.72 -13.89 -3.98
CA GLY A 120 -12.74 -14.69 -4.72
C GLY A 120 -12.26 -14.01 -6.01
N LEU A 121 -13.20 -13.46 -6.79
CA LEU A 121 -12.88 -12.70 -8.00
C LEU A 121 -12.05 -11.46 -7.70
N ARG A 122 -12.45 -10.69 -6.68
CA ARG A 122 -11.71 -9.50 -6.25
C ARG A 122 -10.29 -9.83 -5.80
N SER A 123 -10.14 -10.85 -4.94
CA SER A 123 -8.83 -11.30 -4.47
C SER A 123 -7.92 -11.74 -5.62
N THR A 124 -8.49 -12.42 -6.62
CA THR A 124 -7.76 -12.85 -7.82
C THR A 124 -7.29 -11.64 -8.64
N TRP A 125 -8.18 -10.66 -8.83
CA TRP A 125 -7.85 -9.46 -9.57
C TRP A 125 -6.77 -8.60 -8.88
N ASP A 126 -6.88 -8.44 -7.56
CA ASP A 126 -5.89 -7.74 -6.75
C ASP A 126 -4.52 -8.46 -6.82
N ALA A 127 -4.52 -9.79 -6.79
CA ALA A 127 -3.30 -10.59 -7.00
C ALA A 127 -2.70 -10.38 -8.39
N ILE A 128 -3.50 -10.30 -9.46
CA ILE A 128 -3.01 -10.00 -10.82
C ILE A 128 -2.41 -8.60 -10.90
N LYS A 129 -3.06 -7.61 -10.29
CA LYS A 129 -2.52 -6.23 -10.22
C LYS A 129 -1.18 -6.19 -9.50
N PHE A 130 -1.10 -6.85 -8.34
CA PHE A 130 0.08 -6.79 -7.47
C PHE A 130 1.25 -7.64 -8.01
N TYR A 131 1.01 -8.92 -8.33
CA TYR A 131 2.06 -9.86 -8.74
C TYR A 131 2.31 -9.88 -10.25
N GLY A 132 1.29 -9.57 -11.05
CA GLY A 132 1.35 -9.61 -12.52
C GLY A 132 1.50 -8.25 -13.18
N VAL A 133 1.59 -7.15 -12.41
CA VAL A 133 1.58 -5.77 -12.92
C VAL A 133 0.39 -5.53 -13.86
N GLY A 134 -0.78 -6.06 -13.48
CA GLY A 134 -2.01 -5.98 -14.25
C GLY A 134 -2.13 -6.99 -15.40
N SER A 135 -1.12 -7.84 -15.61
CA SER A 135 -1.11 -8.88 -16.65
C SER A 135 -1.15 -10.29 -16.05
N PRO A 136 -2.19 -11.10 -16.30
CA PRO A 136 -2.33 -12.43 -15.71
C PRO A 136 -1.16 -13.37 -16.02
N HIS A 137 -0.62 -13.31 -17.24
CA HIS A 137 0.47 -14.17 -17.70
C HIS A 137 1.82 -13.90 -17.00
N ARG A 138 1.94 -12.78 -16.28
CA ARG A 138 3.14 -12.42 -15.52
C ARG A 138 3.08 -12.90 -14.06
N VAL A 139 1.93 -13.40 -13.61
CA VAL A 139 1.77 -13.91 -12.25
C VAL A 139 2.52 -15.23 -12.12
N PRO A 140 3.52 -15.35 -11.23
CA PRO A 140 4.24 -16.60 -11.03
C PRO A 140 3.32 -17.70 -10.50
N ILE A 141 3.25 -18.83 -11.19
CA ILE A 141 2.42 -19.96 -10.77
C ILE A 141 3.12 -20.69 -9.62
N LYS A 142 2.52 -20.65 -8.43
CA LYS A 142 3.00 -21.39 -7.26
C LYS A 142 2.37 -22.78 -7.21
N ILE A 143 3.08 -23.75 -6.61
CA ILE A 143 2.58 -25.13 -6.47
C ILE A 143 1.28 -25.21 -5.68
N ASP A 144 1.08 -24.31 -4.72
CA ASP A 144 -0.16 -24.25 -3.93
C ASP A 144 -1.35 -23.77 -4.76
N MET A 145 -1.14 -22.95 -5.79
CA MET A 145 -2.21 -22.59 -6.74
C MET A 145 -2.66 -23.80 -7.54
N ILE A 146 -1.72 -24.63 -7.99
CA ILE A 146 -2.01 -25.87 -8.71
C ILE A 146 -2.82 -26.82 -7.81
N ARG A 147 -2.38 -27.01 -6.56
CA ARG A 147 -3.09 -27.82 -5.56
C ARG A 147 -4.49 -27.29 -5.27
N ALA A 148 -4.64 -25.96 -5.16
CA ALA A 148 -5.93 -25.32 -4.93
C ALA A 148 -6.90 -25.57 -6.09
N VAL A 149 -6.43 -25.42 -7.33
CA VAL A 149 -7.23 -25.72 -8.53
C VAL A 149 -7.65 -27.18 -8.56
N GLN A 150 -6.74 -28.11 -8.27
CA GLN A 150 -7.05 -29.55 -8.22
C GLN A 150 -8.13 -29.88 -7.18
N LYS A 151 -8.14 -29.19 -6.04
CA LYS A 151 -9.13 -29.37 -4.96
C LYS A 151 -10.42 -28.57 -5.14
N SER A 152 -10.47 -27.62 -6.07
CA SER A 152 -11.61 -26.71 -6.25
C SER A 152 -12.92 -27.46 -6.54
N LYS A 153 -12.88 -28.48 -7.39
CA LYS A 153 -14.07 -29.28 -7.76
C LYS A 153 -14.65 -30.04 -6.56
N SER A 154 -13.80 -30.66 -5.74
CA SER A 154 -14.26 -31.33 -4.52
C SER A 154 -14.83 -30.34 -3.50
N GLY A 155 -14.20 -29.17 -3.34
CA GLY A 155 -14.69 -28.13 -2.44
C GLY A 155 -16.07 -27.60 -2.84
N TYR A 156 -16.25 -27.29 -4.13
CA TYR A 156 -17.55 -26.85 -4.66
C TYR A 156 -18.65 -27.88 -4.43
N ASN A 157 -18.39 -29.16 -4.70
CA ASN A 157 -19.37 -30.21 -4.49
C ASN A 157 -19.77 -30.34 -3.01
N GLN A 158 -18.82 -30.19 -2.10
CA GLN A 158 -19.08 -30.23 -0.66
C GLN A 158 -19.93 -29.04 -0.20
N GLU A 159 -19.64 -27.84 -0.71
CA GLU A 159 -20.41 -26.62 -0.41
C GLU A 159 -21.85 -26.73 -0.94
N GLN A 160 -22.04 -27.25 -2.15
CA GLN A 160 -23.37 -27.53 -2.72
C GLN A 160 -24.17 -28.55 -1.89
N LEU A 161 -23.50 -29.56 -1.33
CA LEU A 161 -24.16 -30.54 -0.46
C LEU A 161 -24.61 -29.89 0.86
N SER A 162 -23.79 -29.03 1.46
CA SER A 162 -24.15 -28.32 2.69
C SER A 162 -25.31 -27.33 2.52
N LEU A 163 -25.42 -26.69 1.34
CA LEU A 163 -26.51 -25.78 1.02
C LEU A 163 -27.84 -26.50 0.79
N LYS A 164 -27.82 -27.78 0.38
CA LYS A 164 -29.02 -28.61 0.20
C LYS A 164 -29.51 -29.26 1.49
N SER A 165 -28.71 -29.24 2.55
CA SER A 165 -29.08 -29.78 3.87
C SER A 165 -29.68 -28.74 4.83
N LEU A 166 -29.82 -27.49 4.36
CA LEU A 166 -30.54 -26.38 5.01
C LEU A 166 -31.96 -26.28 4.42
#